data_AF-A0A956D4U7-F1
#
_entry.id   AF-A0A956D4U7-F1
#
_cell.length_a   1.000
_cell.length_b   1.000
_cell.length_c   1.000
_cell.angle_alpha   90.00
_cell.angle_beta   90.00
_cell.angle_gamma   90.00
#
_symmetry.space_group_name_H-M   'P 1'
#
loop_
_entity.id
_entity.type
_entity.pdbx_description
1 polymer ?
#
loop_
_entity_poly.entity_id
_entity_poly.type
_entity_poly.pdbx_seq_one_letter_code
_entity_poly.pdbx_strand_id
1 'polypeptide(L)'
;MLALASLFACSATPRTEVLVVVDTDLDVPATIDRFVLDVTSPSGTTRSATAMLGDGEPVPPRTLGLVPENGELGPYDVVARGLLGDVEVVARQARFDFVPKATVVLTMHLVQSCVGRDCGGQTCSENGCEAVVRTDFGAWTGTPPRLGEQPPPFDAGVDAGGGEDSGVSDTGVSDTGLDACVAEVCNDADDDCDGRVDEDVTAGDEVCNGVDDDCDGNADEGFDLSSDLNNCGMCGRQCVFRNGEGICNAGACTITSCTPPFDDCDRDASTGCETDTSASASNCGACGNMCRNPNRACCSGTCQRGC
;
A
#
# COMPACT_ATOMS: atom_id res chain seq x y z
N MET A 1 -45.15 -38.44 -17.96
CA MET A 1 -45.38 -37.02 -17.67
C MET A 1 -44.11 -36.48 -17.02
N LEU A 2 -43.23 -35.88 -17.84
CA LEU A 2 -42.06 -35.16 -17.35
C LEU A 2 -42.54 -33.86 -16.69
N ALA A 3 -42.21 -33.64 -15.42
CA ALA A 3 -42.33 -32.33 -14.79
C ALA A 3 -41.03 -31.56 -15.02
N LEU A 4 -41.09 -30.53 -15.87
CA LEU A 4 -40.03 -29.55 -16.07
C LEU A 4 -39.86 -28.77 -14.76
N ALA A 5 -38.68 -28.86 -14.15
CA ALA A 5 -38.24 -27.92 -13.11
C ALA A 5 -37.72 -26.66 -13.81
N SER A 6 -38.49 -25.58 -13.73
CA SER A 6 -38.07 -24.25 -14.18
C SER A 6 -37.04 -23.70 -13.20
N LEU A 7 -35.77 -23.71 -13.59
CA LEU A 7 -34.70 -22.93 -12.97
C LEU A 7 -35.03 -21.45 -13.20
N PHE A 8 -35.46 -20.75 -12.15
CA PHE A 8 -35.39 -19.28 -12.12
C PHE A 8 -33.91 -18.91 -12.07
N ALA A 9 -33.31 -18.61 -13.22
CA ALA A 9 -32.09 -17.84 -13.25
C ALA A 9 -32.39 -16.48 -12.62
N CYS A 10 -31.71 -16.15 -11.52
CA CYS A 10 -31.66 -14.78 -11.01
C CYS A 10 -31.04 -13.91 -12.10
N SER A 11 -31.87 -13.26 -12.92
CA SER A 11 -31.42 -12.13 -13.73
C SER A 11 -31.16 -10.99 -12.75
N ALA A 12 -29.91 -10.82 -12.34
CA ALA A 12 -29.47 -9.61 -11.69
C ALA A 12 -29.62 -8.50 -12.74
N THR A 13 -30.72 -7.75 -12.68
CA THR A 13 -30.87 -6.55 -13.50
C THR A 13 -29.80 -5.57 -13.05
N PRO A 14 -29.00 -5.02 -13.98
CA PRO A 14 -27.98 -4.06 -13.63
C PRO A 14 -28.64 -2.86 -12.93
N ARG A 15 -28.13 -2.50 -11.76
CA ARG A 15 -28.67 -1.41 -10.93
C ARG A 15 -27.81 -0.17 -11.14
N THR A 16 -28.45 0.99 -11.27
CA THR A 16 -27.76 2.28 -11.18
C THR A 16 -27.46 2.57 -9.71
N GLU A 17 -26.21 2.33 -9.28
CA GLU A 17 -25.80 2.42 -7.88
C GLU A 17 -24.34 2.89 -7.77
N VAL A 18 -24.06 3.76 -6.81
CA VAL A 18 -22.70 4.16 -6.44
C VAL A 18 -22.42 3.66 -5.04
N LEU A 19 -21.40 2.83 -4.88
CA LEU A 19 -20.91 2.36 -3.59
C LEU A 19 -19.83 3.32 -3.11
N VAL A 20 -20.15 4.16 -2.12
CA VAL A 20 -19.17 5.06 -1.50
C VAL A 20 -18.42 4.29 -0.42
N VAL A 21 -17.12 4.13 -0.62
CA VAL A 21 -16.23 3.44 0.32
C VAL A 21 -15.37 4.47 1.04
N VAL A 22 -15.59 4.62 2.34
CA VAL A 22 -14.82 5.52 3.21
C VAL A 22 -13.83 4.70 4.00
N ASP A 23 -12.54 4.96 3.79
CA ASP A 23 -11.44 4.36 4.55
C ASP A 23 -10.55 5.44 5.17
N THR A 24 -9.66 5.06 6.08
CA THR A 24 -8.83 6.00 6.82
C THR A 24 -7.55 5.36 7.36
N ASP A 25 -6.47 6.14 7.43
CA ASP A 25 -5.22 5.82 8.15
C ASP A 25 -5.16 6.50 9.54
N LEU A 26 -6.20 7.22 9.96
CA LEU A 26 -6.30 7.81 11.29
C LEU A 26 -6.51 6.72 12.36
N ASP A 27 -5.98 6.95 13.57
CA ASP A 27 -6.22 6.04 14.69
C ASP A 27 -7.71 6.04 15.11
N VAL A 28 -8.34 4.86 15.07
CA VAL A 28 -9.74 4.66 15.44
C VAL A 28 -9.82 3.85 16.76
N PRO A 29 -10.58 4.29 17.79
CA PRO A 29 -11.40 5.51 17.86
C PRO A 29 -10.66 6.73 18.45
N ALA A 30 -9.32 6.67 18.57
CA ALA A 30 -8.56 7.67 19.32
C ALA A 30 -8.58 9.08 18.68
N THR A 31 -8.56 9.12 17.35
CA THR A 31 -8.50 10.35 16.56
C THR A 31 -9.83 10.63 15.86
N ILE A 32 -10.60 9.60 15.51
CA ILE A 32 -11.96 9.71 14.97
C ILE A 32 -12.84 8.56 15.49
N ASP A 33 -14.08 8.85 15.88
CA ASP A 33 -15.05 7.90 16.44
C ASP A 33 -16.32 7.74 15.56
N ARG A 34 -16.47 8.53 14.50
CA ARG A 34 -17.52 8.33 13.50
C ARG A 34 -17.12 8.83 12.11
N PHE A 35 -17.74 8.23 11.10
CA PHE A 35 -17.89 8.84 9.78
C PHE A 35 -19.28 9.44 9.62
N VAL A 36 -19.33 10.64 9.03
CA VAL A 36 -20.57 11.23 8.53
C VAL A 36 -20.40 11.49 7.04
N LEU A 37 -21.33 10.99 6.24
CA LEU A 37 -21.37 11.20 4.80
C LEU A 37 -22.59 12.06 4.46
N ASP A 38 -22.37 13.27 3.95
CA ASP A 38 -23.43 14.09 3.36
C ASP A 38 -23.42 13.95 1.86
N VAL A 39 -24.59 13.70 1.27
CA VAL A 39 -24.79 13.64 -0.17
C VAL A 39 -25.83 14.68 -0.56
N THR A 40 -25.47 15.58 -1.46
CA THR A 40 -26.34 16.63 -2.00
C THR A 40 -26.71 16.29 -3.44
N SER A 41 -28.01 16.20 -3.71
CA SER A 41 -28.55 15.94 -5.04
C SER A 41 -28.42 17.17 -5.97
N PRO A 42 -28.57 16.99 -7.30
CA PRO A 42 -28.65 18.12 -8.26
C PRO A 42 -29.76 19.12 -7.93
N SER A 43 -30.87 18.63 -7.37
CA SER A 43 -31.99 19.42 -6.86
C SER A 43 -31.67 20.21 -5.57
N GLY A 44 -30.47 20.04 -4.99
CA GLY A 44 -30.00 20.75 -3.80
C GLY A 44 -30.46 20.13 -2.48
N THR A 45 -30.99 18.91 -2.49
CA THR A 45 -31.41 18.22 -1.26
C THR A 45 -30.23 17.46 -0.68
N THR A 46 -29.87 17.73 0.57
CA THR A 46 -28.80 17.01 1.28
C THR A 46 -29.37 15.92 2.18
N ARG A 47 -28.75 14.73 2.14
CA ARG A 47 -29.01 13.62 3.06
C ARG A 47 -27.72 13.20 3.73
N SER A 48 -27.83 12.80 5.00
CA SER A 48 -26.67 12.39 5.79
C SER A 48 -26.79 10.92 6.21
N ALA A 49 -25.68 10.20 6.13
CA ALA A 49 -25.51 8.88 6.74
C ALA A 49 -24.41 8.95 7.80
N THR A 50 -24.51 8.12 8.84
CA THR A 50 -23.52 8.09 9.93
C THR A 50 -23.13 6.65 10.23
N ALA A 51 -21.83 6.42 10.35
CA ALA A 51 -21.26 5.15 10.79
C ALA A 51 -20.40 5.39 12.04
N MET A 52 -20.72 4.69 13.14
CA MET A 52 -19.90 4.74 14.34
C MET A 52 -18.63 3.89 14.16
N LEU A 53 -17.56 4.31 14.82
CA LEU A 53 -16.25 3.67 14.82
C LEU A 53 -15.81 3.41 16.27
N GLY A 54 -15.14 2.27 16.51
CA GLY A 54 -14.77 1.85 17.86
C GLY A 54 -15.83 1.01 18.57
N ASP A 55 -15.65 0.77 19.87
CA ASP A 55 -16.58 0.02 20.74
C ASP A 55 -17.04 -1.35 20.21
N GLY A 56 -16.14 -2.08 19.55
CA GLY A 56 -16.42 -3.42 19.01
C GLY A 56 -17.03 -3.41 17.61
N GLU A 57 -17.22 -2.23 17.00
CA GLU A 57 -17.54 -2.12 15.58
C GLU A 57 -16.34 -2.54 14.70
N PRO A 58 -16.58 -3.08 13.49
CA PRO A 58 -15.50 -3.45 12.57
C PRO A 58 -14.58 -2.26 12.30
N VAL A 59 -13.29 -2.50 12.07
CA VAL A 59 -12.43 -1.40 11.57
C VAL A 59 -12.90 -0.94 10.19
N PRO A 60 -12.63 0.32 9.79
CA PRO A 60 -12.81 0.77 8.40
C PRO A 60 -12.23 -0.22 7.38
N PRO A 61 -12.71 -0.23 6.12
CA PRO A 61 -13.58 0.75 5.51
C PRO A 61 -15.07 0.62 5.88
N ARG A 62 -15.85 1.64 5.53
CA ARG A 62 -17.32 1.64 5.57
C ARG A 62 -17.87 1.87 4.17
N THR A 63 -18.90 1.11 3.80
CA THR A 63 -19.53 1.20 2.49
C THR A 63 -20.96 1.68 2.62
N LEU A 64 -21.34 2.68 1.84
CA LEU A 64 -22.72 3.14 1.69
C LEU A 64 -23.15 3.04 0.23
N GLY A 65 -24.25 2.32 -0.03
CA GLY A 65 -24.89 2.32 -1.34
C GLY A 65 -25.75 3.56 -1.55
N LEU A 66 -25.50 4.27 -2.63
CA LEU A 66 -26.28 5.40 -3.11
C LEU A 66 -27.04 5.00 -4.37
N VAL A 67 -28.29 5.44 -4.47
CA VAL A 67 -29.13 5.26 -5.66
C VAL A 67 -29.68 6.62 -6.08
N PRO A 68 -29.86 6.88 -7.38
CA PRO A 68 -30.31 8.18 -7.86
C PRO A 68 -31.72 8.48 -7.38
N GLU A 69 -31.94 9.70 -6.90
CA GLU A 69 -33.26 10.17 -6.50
C GLU A 69 -33.98 10.80 -7.68
N ASN A 70 -35.26 10.47 -7.85
CA ASN A 70 -36.11 11.03 -8.91
C ASN A 70 -35.54 10.86 -10.34
N GLY A 71 -34.62 9.91 -10.55
CA GLY A 71 -33.95 9.68 -11.83
C GLY A 71 -32.89 10.72 -12.19
N GLU A 72 -32.52 11.62 -11.27
CA GLU A 72 -31.43 12.57 -11.47
C GLU A 72 -30.10 11.80 -11.45
N LEU A 73 -29.34 11.86 -12.55
CA LEU A 73 -28.06 11.17 -12.64
C LEU A 73 -26.89 12.03 -12.16
N GLY A 74 -27.01 13.35 -12.06
CA GLY A 74 -25.97 14.18 -11.46
C GLY A 74 -25.96 15.63 -11.95
N PRO A 75 -24.99 16.44 -11.48
CA PRO A 75 -23.93 16.06 -10.56
C PRO A 75 -24.41 15.96 -9.10
N TYR A 76 -23.96 14.93 -8.38
CA TYR A 76 -24.09 14.83 -6.93
C TYR A 76 -22.80 15.32 -6.27
N ASP A 77 -22.95 16.02 -5.15
CA ASP A 77 -21.82 16.40 -4.29
C ASP A 77 -21.83 15.53 -3.04
N VAL A 78 -20.70 14.92 -2.70
CA VAL A 78 -20.55 14.12 -1.48
C VAL A 78 -19.42 14.65 -0.62
N VAL A 79 -19.67 14.72 0.69
CA VAL A 79 -18.70 15.12 1.70
C VAL A 79 -18.60 14.03 2.75
N ALA A 80 -17.44 13.36 2.81
CA ALA A 80 -17.08 12.42 3.87
C ALA A 80 -16.34 13.18 4.97
N ARG A 81 -16.78 13.01 6.22
CA ARG A 81 -16.17 13.63 7.40
C ARG A 81 -15.83 12.58 8.44
N GLY A 82 -14.64 12.67 9.00
CA GLY A 82 -14.23 11.97 10.21
C GLY A 82 -14.38 12.92 11.40
N LEU A 83 -15.12 12.50 12.42
CA LEU A 83 -15.31 13.29 13.63
C LEU A 83 -14.78 12.56 14.86
N LEU A 84 -14.41 13.33 15.87
CA LEU A 84 -14.19 12.87 17.24
C LEU A 84 -15.16 13.61 18.16
N GLY A 85 -16.16 12.90 18.67
CA GLY A 85 -17.32 13.52 19.31
C GLY A 85 -18.10 14.40 18.32
N ASP A 86 -18.12 15.71 18.57
CA ASP A 86 -18.79 16.71 17.73
C ASP A 86 -17.81 17.55 16.89
N VAL A 87 -16.51 17.26 16.98
CA VAL A 87 -15.47 18.00 16.26
C VAL A 87 -15.14 17.30 14.96
N GLU A 88 -15.23 18.03 13.85
CA GLU A 88 -14.70 17.57 12.56
C GLU A 88 -13.17 17.60 12.57
N VAL A 89 -12.57 16.44 12.31
CA VAL A 89 -11.11 16.24 12.34
C VAL A 89 -10.53 16.33 10.93
N VAL A 90 -11.24 15.75 9.96
CA VAL A 90 -10.84 15.71 8.55
C VAL A 90 -12.09 15.57 7.67
N ALA A 91 -12.05 16.16 6.49
CA ALA A 91 -13.10 16.05 5.49
C ALA A 91 -12.53 15.87 4.09
N ARG A 92 -13.26 15.13 3.26
CA ARG A 92 -12.99 14.97 1.83
C ARG A 92 -14.28 15.18 1.05
N GLN A 93 -14.16 15.87 -0.08
CA GLN A 93 -15.27 16.17 -0.98
C GLN A 93 -15.03 15.48 -2.33
N ALA A 94 -16.10 15.00 -2.96
CA ALA A 94 -16.08 14.51 -4.32
C ALA A 94 -17.36 14.91 -5.04
N ARG A 95 -17.31 14.95 -6.37
CA ARG A 95 -18.46 15.22 -7.23
C ARG A 95 -18.58 14.10 -8.24
N PHE A 96 -19.78 13.58 -8.44
CA PHE A 96 -19.96 12.42 -9.31
C PHE A 96 -21.30 12.42 -10.06
N ASP A 97 -21.41 11.57 -11.08
CA ASP A 97 -22.65 11.28 -11.77
C ASP A 97 -22.94 9.77 -11.70
N PHE A 98 -24.18 9.38 -11.53
CA PHE A 98 -24.60 8.00 -11.66
C PHE A 98 -24.43 7.51 -13.09
N VAL A 99 -23.82 6.34 -13.23
CA VAL A 99 -23.77 5.61 -14.50
C VAL A 99 -25.04 4.76 -14.63
N PRO A 100 -25.87 4.98 -15.67
CA PRO A 100 -27.06 4.15 -15.89
C PRO A 100 -26.71 2.66 -15.95
N LYS A 101 -27.47 1.83 -15.24
CA LYS A 101 -27.31 0.36 -15.26
C LYS A 101 -25.90 -0.09 -14.87
N ALA A 102 -25.22 0.63 -13.98
CA ALA A 102 -23.93 0.20 -13.45
C ALA A 102 -23.84 0.40 -11.94
N THR A 103 -23.19 -0.56 -11.29
CA THR A 103 -22.75 -0.46 -9.90
C THR A 103 -21.27 -0.09 -9.91
N VAL A 104 -20.99 1.15 -9.51
CA VAL A 104 -19.63 1.72 -9.54
C VAL A 104 -19.17 2.08 -8.13
N VAL A 105 -17.87 2.25 -7.94
CA VAL A 105 -17.25 2.51 -6.63
C VAL A 105 -16.64 3.90 -6.60
N LEU A 106 -16.98 4.65 -5.56
CA LEU A 106 -16.34 5.92 -5.23
C LEU A 106 -15.55 5.76 -3.93
N THR A 107 -14.23 5.74 -4.02
CA THR A 107 -13.35 5.72 -2.85
C THR A 107 -13.17 7.12 -2.29
N MET A 108 -13.32 7.27 -0.98
CA MET A 108 -13.15 8.54 -0.26
C MET A 108 -12.30 8.29 0.98
N HIS A 109 -10.97 8.35 0.85
CA HIS A 109 -10.12 8.15 2.01
C HIS A 109 -9.93 9.46 2.80
N LEU A 110 -10.05 9.32 4.11
CA LEU A 110 -9.77 10.37 5.09
C LEU A 110 -8.38 10.12 5.67
N VAL A 111 -7.41 10.93 5.27
CA VAL A 111 -5.99 10.69 5.58
C VAL A 111 -5.43 11.59 6.68
N GLN A 112 -4.49 11.09 7.46
CA GLN A 112 -3.88 11.77 8.60
C GLN A 112 -3.15 13.04 8.15
N SER A 113 -2.56 13.03 6.95
CA SER A 113 -1.89 14.19 6.36
C SER A 113 -2.85 15.37 6.05
N CYS A 114 -4.16 15.13 6.10
CA CYS A 114 -5.20 16.14 5.90
C CYS A 114 -5.78 16.73 7.21
N VAL A 115 -5.39 16.22 8.37
CA VAL A 115 -5.89 16.73 9.66
C VAL A 115 -5.43 18.17 9.87
N GLY A 116 -6.40 19.08 10.02
CA GLY A 116 -6.14 20.52 10.19
C GLY A 116 -5.62 21.23 8.93
N ARG A 117 -5.67 20.57 7.76
CA ARG A 117 -5.24 21.17 6.49
C ARG A 117 -6.36 21.96 5.84
N ASP A 118 -6.12 23.24 5.58
CA ASP A 118 -7.05 24.11 4.83
C ASP A 118 -6.69 24.09 3.34
N CYS A 119 -7.58 23.54 2.52
CA CYS A 119 -7.47 23.51 1.07
C CYS A 119 -8.34 24.59 0.37
N GLY A 120 -8.99 25.49 1.13
CA GLY A 120 -9.88 26.50 0.57
C GLY A 120 -11.04 25.88 -0.22
N GLY A 121 -11.13 26.16 -1.52
CA GLY A 121 -12.15 25.61 -2.42
C GLY A 121 -11.80 24.22 -3.01
N GLN A 122 -10.70 23.62 -2.58
CA GLN A 122 -10.22 22.30 -3.00
C GLN A 122 -10.55 21.25 -1.93
N THR A 123 -10.43 19.96 -2.27
CA THR A 123 -10.52 18.86 -1.30
C THR A 123 -9.11 18.37 -0.94
N CYS A 124 -8.96 17.84 0.26
CA CYS A 124 -7.72 17.18 0.68
C CYS A 124 -7.79 15.67 0.39
N SER A 125 -6.70 15.12 -0.14
CA SER A 125 -6.51 13.71 -0.48
C SER A 125 -5.12 13.21 -0.07
N GLU A 126 -4.83 11.97 -0.42
CA GLU A 126 -3.52 11.32 -0.33
C GLU A 126 -2.43 12.17 -1.02
N ASN A 127 -2.82 12.87 -2.09
CA ASN A 127 -1.94 13.68 -2.94
C ASN A 127 -1.89 15.16 -2.51
N GLY A 128 -2.52 15.51 -1.39
CA GLY A 128 -2.63 16.89 -0.90
C GLY A 128 -3.90 17.59 -1.35
N CYS A 129 -3.84 18.89 -1.64
CA CYS A 129 -5.03 19.66 -2.02
C CYS A 129 -5.30 19.54 -3.53
N GLU A 130 -6.43 18.93 -3.90
CA GLU A 130 -6.85 18.66 -5.27
C GLU A 130 -8.18 19.34 -5.60
N ALA A 131 -8.40 19.67 -6.87
CA ALA A 131 -9.67 20.27 -7.29
C ALA A 131 -10.82 19.26 -7.11
N VAL A 132 -11.99 19.72 -6.65
CA VAL A 132 -13.20 18.90 -6.61
C VAL A 132 -13.77 18.79 -8.02
N VAL A 133 -13.24 17.83 -8.78
CA VAL A 133 -13.67 17.52 -10.15
C VAL A 133 -14.65 16.35 -10.16
N ARG A 134 -15.34 16.16 -11.29
CA ARG A 134 -16.12 14.94 -11.50
C ARG A 134 -15.18 13.74 -11.46
N THR A 135 -15.45 12.80 -10.57
CA THR A 135 -14.58 11.65 -10.30
C THR A 135 -14.87 10.53 -11.29
N ASP A 136 -13.80 9.94 -11.83
CA ASP A 136 -13.87 8.65 -12.52
C ASP A 136 -14.07 7.55 -11.47
N PHE A 137 -14.85 6.53 -11.81
CA PHE A 137 -15.17 5.46 -10.86
C PHE A 137 -14.31 4.23 -11.11
N GLY A 138 -14.17 3.40 -10.07
CA GLY A 138 -13.74 2.02 -10.23
C GLY A 138 -14.92 1.07 -10.36
N ALA A 139 -14.69 -0.08 -10.99
CA ALA A 139 -15.64 -1.18 -11.01
C ALA A 139 -15.71 -1.86 -9.63
N TRP A 140 -16.91 -2.26 -9.21
CA TRP A 140 -17.09 -2.98 -7.95
C TRP A 140 -16.69 -4.44 -8.08
N THR A 141 -15.70 -4.87 -7.29
CA THR A 141 -15.15 -6.23 -7.31
C THR A 141 -15.80 -7.17 -6.28
N GLY A 142 -16.77 -6.69 -5.49
CA GLY A 142 -17.37 -7.45 -4.38
C GLY A 142 -16.73 -7.19 -3.01
N THR A 143 -15.54 -6.59 -2.99
CA THR A 143 -14.82 -6.24 -1.75
C THR A 143 -14.53 -4.74 -1.73
N PRO A 144 -14.77 -4.02 -0.61
CA PRO A 144 -14.40 -2.61 -0.50
C PRO A 144 -12.90 -2.40 -0.63
N PRO A 145 -12.43 -1.52 -1.54
CA PRO A 145 -11.01 -1.16 -1.63
C PRO A 145 -10.49 -0.57 -0.32
N ARG A 146 -9.24 -0.88 0.01
CA ARG A 146 -8.51 -0.27 1.13
C ARG A 146 -7.77 0.99 0.70
N LEU A 147 -7.37 1.79 1.68
CA LEU A 147 -6.44 2.90 1.47
C LEU A 147 -5.16 2.43 0.75
N GLY A 148 -4.89 3.00 -0.42
CA GLY A 148 -3.76 2.63 -1.29
C GLY A 148 -4.08 1.59 -2.37
N GLU A 149 -5.25 0.96 -2.34
CA GLU A 149 -5.73 0.08 -3.41
C GLU A 149 -6.56 0.90 -4.42
N GLN A 150 -6.19 0.84 -5.70
CA GLN A 150 -6.99 1.44 -6.76
C GLN A 150 -7.98 0.39 -7.30
N PRO A 151 -9.30 0.64 -7.26
CA PRO A 151 -10.24 -0.27 -7.90
C PRO A 151 -10.00 -0.29 -9.42
N PRO A 152 -10.24 -1.43 -10.10
CA PRO A 152 -10.06 -1.52 -11.55
C PRO A 152 -10.88 -0.44 -12.25
N PRO A 153 -10.37 0.17 -13.33
CA PRO A 153 -11.06 1.25 -14.03
C PRO A 153 -12.45 0.79 -14.49
N PHE A 154 -13.43 1.70 -14.40
CA PHE A 154 -14.76 1.48 -14.95
C PHE A 154 -14.86 2.19 -16.31
N ASP A 155 -14.88 1.43 -17.41
CA ASP A 155 -15.16 1.98 -18.73
C ASP A 155 -16.68 2.16 -18.92
N ALA A 156 -17.09 3.40 -19.24
CA ALA A 156 -18.47 3.79 -19.47
C ALA A 156 -18.79 4.01 -20.96
N GLY A 157 -17.94 3.51 -21.86
CA GLY A 157 -18.09 3.63 -23.32
C GLY A 157 -19.42 3.11 -23.86
N VAL A 158 -19.97 3.82 -24.84
CA VAL A 158 -21.11 3.38 -25.67
C VAL A 158 -20.56 2.90 -27.02
N ASP A 159 -20.76 1.62 -27.33
CA ASP A 159 -20.42 1.07 -28.65
C ASP A 159 -21.08 1.87 -29.77
N ALA A 160 -20.35 2.10 -30.86
CA ALA A 160 -20.89 2.58 -32.13
C ALA A 160 -21.93 1.63 -32.78
N GLY A 161 -22.32 0.55 -32.09
CA GLY A 161 -23.31 -0.46 -32.49
C GLY A 161 -24.62 -0.47 -31.71
N GLY A 162 -24.83 0.38 -30.71
CA GLY A 162 -26.14 0.51 -30.03
C GLY A 162 -26.57 -0.70 -29.18
N GLY A 163 -25.62 -1.41 -28.58
CA GLY A 163 -25.82 -2.31 -27.44
C GLY A 163 -25.12 -1.73 -26.20
N GLU A 164 -25.69 -1.93 -25.01
CA GLU A 164 -25.14 -1.42 -23.74
C GLU A 164 -24.32 -2.52 -23.06
N ASP A 165 -23.09 -2.17 -22.65
CA ASP A 165 -22.10 -3.06 -22.06
C ASP A 165 -22.35 -3.37 -20.57
N SER A 166 -22.03 -4.59 -20.16
CA SER A 166 -21.98 -5.07 -18.77
C SER A 166 -20.88 -6.14 -18.62
N GLY A 167 -19.76 -6.00 -19.34
CA GLY A 167 -18.64 -6.93 -19.35
C GLY A 167 -17.28 -6.23 -19.37
N VAL A 168 -16.28 -6.93 -18.88
CA VAL A 168 -14.86 -6.54 -18.91
C VAL A 168 -14.34 -6.62 -20.36
N SER A 169 -13.67 -5.54 -20.80
CA SER A 169 -12.76 -5.35 -21.96
C SER A 169 -12.99 -6.19 -23.23
N ASP A 170 -13.30 -5.53 -24.37
CA ASP A 170 -13.21 -6.13 -25.71
C ASP A 170 -11.92 -5.72 -26.43
N THR A 171 -11.23 -6.74 -26.94
CA THR A 171 -10.09 -6.81 -27.86
C THR A 171 -10.30 -6.12 -29.23
N GLY A 172 -10.85 -4.90 -29.27
CA GLY A 172 -11.27 -4.20 -30.49
C GLY A 172 -10.62 -2.84 -30.74
N VAL A 173 -9.63 -2.82 -31.65
CA VAL A 173 -9.01 -1.67 -32.37
C VAL A 173 -9.24 -0.23 -31.85
N SER A 174 -8.19 0.27 -31.17
CA SER A 174 -7.67 1.64 -31.11
C SER A 174 -8.69 2.77 -30.86
N ASP A 175 -8.93 3.05 -29.58
CA ASP A 175 -9.10 4.43 -29.15
C ASP A 175 -7.70 5.10 -29.10
N THR A 176 -7.67 6.39 -29.41
CA THR A 176 -6.48 7.26 -29.34
C THR A 176 -6.50 8.13 -28.07
N GLY A 177 -7.25 7.70 -27.05
CA GLY A 177 -7.13 8.18 -25.68
C GLY A 177 -5.86 7.67 -25.00
N LEU A 178 -5.56 8.19 -23.81
CA LEU A 178 -4.40 7.82 -22.97
C LEU A 178 -4.42 6.36 -22.46
N ASP A 179 -5.34 5.54 -22.95
CA ASP A 179 -5.55 4.12 -22.67
C ASP A 179 -5.41 3.33 -23.97
N ALA A 180 -4.30 3.58 -24.68
CA ALA A 180 -3.95 2.80 -25.85
C ALA A 180 -3.25 1.55 -25.33
N CYS A 181 -3.79 0.38 -25.65
CA CYS A 181 -3.04 -0.86 -25.49
C CYS A 181 -1.71 -0.70 -26.25
N VAL A 182 -0.61 -0.65 -25.52
CA VAL A 182 0.75 -0.50 -26.03
C VAL A 182 1.47 -1.84 -25.88
N ALA A 183 2.68 -1.96 -26.43
CA ALA A 183 3.45 -3.17 -26.15
C ALA A 183 3.76 -3.23 -24.65
N GLU A 184 3.67 -4.43 -24.09
CA GLU A 184 3.97 -4.74 -22.69
C GLU A 184 5.27 -4.09 -22.21
N VAL A 185 5.20 -3.44 -21.05
CA VAL A 185 6.37 -2.98 -20.31
C VAL A 185 6.28 -3.47 -18.87
N CYS A 186 7.40 -3.96 -18.32
CA CYS A 186 7.45 -4.50 -16.96
C CYS A 186 6.97 -3.48 -15.90
N ASN A 187 5.69 -3.53 -15.54
CA ASN A 187 5.07 -2.56 -14.65
C ASN A 187 3.91 -3.14 -13.81
N ASP A 188 3.73 -4.47 -13.81
CA ASP A 188 2.62 -5.20 -13.18
C ASP A 188 1.23 -4.82 -13.75
N ALA A 189 1.17 -4.33 -14.99
CA ALA A 189 -0.05 -4.03 -15.70
C ALA A 189 -0.17 -4.84 -17.01
N ASP A 190 -1.41 -4.99 -17.44
CA ASP A 190 -1.77 -5.55 -18.75
C ASP A 190 -1.79 -4.37 -19.73
N ASP A 191 -0.62 -4.01 -20.27
CA ASP A 191 -0.44 -2.82 -21.11
C ASP A 191 -0.95 -3.07 -22.54
N ASP A 192 -0.97 -4.31 -23.01
CA ASP A 192 -1.42 -4.71 -24.35
C ASP A 192 -2.86 -5.25 -24.40
N CYS A 193 -3.47 -5.39 -23.22
CA CYS A 193 -4.86 -5.75 -22.99
C CYS A 193 -5.22 -7.18 -23.44
N ASP A 194 -4.27 -8.13 -23.47
CA ASP A 194 -4.55 -9.54 -23.81
C ASP A 194 -5.18 -10.34 -22.65
N GLY A 195 -5.17 -9.79 -21.43
CA GLY A 195 -5.65 -10.44 -20.22
C GLY A 195 -4.55 -11.20 -19.46
N ARG A 196 -3.29 -10.96 -19.80
CA ARG A 196 -2.11 -11.36 -19.04
C ARG A 196 -1.35 -10.08 -18.65
N VAL A 197 -0.30 -10.25 -17.86
CA VAL A 197 0.44 -9.13 -17.28
C VAL A 197 1.90 -9.38 -17.61
N ASP A 198 2.55 -8.38 -18.19
CA ASP A 198 3.97 -8.35 -18.52
C ASP A 198 4.46 -9.55 -19.38
N GLU A 199 3.57 -10.16 -20.17
CA GLU A 199 3.96 -11.15 -21.18
C GLU A 199 4.60 -10.49 -22.40
N ASP A 200 5.30 -11.25 -23.24
CA ASP A 200 5.87 -10.73 -24.49
C ASP A 200 6.82 -9.52 -24.34
N VAL A 201 7.17 -9.12 -23.11
CA VAL A 201 8.28 -8.23 -22.78
C VAL A 201 9.57 -8.96 -23.16
N THR A 202 10.49 -8.24 -23.78
CA THR A 202 11.81 -8.82 -24.05
C THR A 202 12.55 -8.88 -22.72
N ALA A 203 12.55 -10.05 -22.07
CA ALA A 203 13.24 -10.29 -20.79
C ALA A 203 14.60 -9.59 -20.76
N GLY A 204 14.75 -8.62 -19.86
CA GLY A 204 15.99 -7.90 -19.61
C GLY A 204 17.04 -8.80 -18.97
N ASP A 205 18.26 -8.29 -18.83
CA ASP A 205 19.18 -8.84 -17.83
C ASP A 205 18.73 -8.27 -16.47
N GLU A 206 18.48 -9.14 -15.50
CA GLU A 206 18.13 -8.78 -14.12
C GLU A 206 19.11 -7.76 -13.49
N VAL A 207 18.57 -6.73 -12.82
CA VAL A 207 19.36 -5.73 -12.08
C VAL A 207 18.89 -5.67 -10.63
N CYS A 208 19.81 -5.92 -9.70
CA CYS A 208 19.55 -5.97 -8.25
C CYS A 208 19.02 -4.64 -7.68
N ASN A 209 17.73 -4.38 -7.84
CA ASN A 209 17.11 -3.07 -7.63
C ASN A 209 15.74 -3.15 -6.95
N GLY A 210 15.18 -4.35 -6.76
CA GLY A 210 13.89 -4.60 -6.13
C GLY A 210 12.70 -4.53 -7.09
N VAL A 211 12.94 -4.45 -8.40
CA VAL A 211 11.96 -4.55 -9.48
C VAL A 211 12.25 -5.84 -10.25
N ASP A 212 11.21 -6.44 -10.79
CA ASP A 212 11.31 -7.54 -11.75
C ASP A 212 11.72 -6.95 -13.10
N ASP A 213 12.99 -7.10 -13.51
CA ASP A 213 13.52 -6.47 -14.74
C ASP A 213 13.38 -7.39 -15.96
N ASP A 214 13.17 -8.69 -15.73
CA ASP A 214 13.00 -9.73 -16.75
C ASP A 214 11.58 -10.29 -16.88
N CYS A 215 10.67 -9.84 -16.01
CA CYS A 215 9.24 -10.09 -15.97
C CYS A 215 8.89 -11.57 -15.77
N ASP A 216 9.68 -12.32 -14.97
CA ASP A 216 9.40 -13.72 -14.67
C ASP A 216 8.46 -13.94 -13.45
N GLY A 217 8.05 -12.84 -12.82
CA GLY A 217 7.20 -12.78 -11.64
C GLY A 217 7.96 -12.81 -10.32
N ASN A 218 9.29 -12.71 -10.34
CA ASN A 218 10.12 -12.64 -9.15
C ASN A 218 11.15 -11.52 -9.28
N ALA A 219 11.13 -10.55 -8.37
CA ALA A 219 12.16 -9.53 -8.34
C ALA A 219 13.52 -10.10 -7.87
N ASP A 220 14.59 -9.79 -8.60
CA ASP A 220 15.99 -10.02 -8.26
C ASP A 220 16.38 -11.51 -7.99
N GLU A 221 15.67 -12.46 -8.59
CA GLU A 221 15.87 -13.92 -8.54
C GLU A 221 17.20 -14.40 -9.15
N GLY A 222 17.83 -13.60 -10.02
CA GLY A 222 19.17 -13.80 -10.57
C GLY A 222 20.31 -13.56 -9.57
N PHE A 223 20.03 -13.07 -8.36
CA PHE A 223 21.02 -12.70 -7.35
C PHE A 223 21.06 -13.67 -6.16
N ASP A 224 22.27 -14.03 -5.72
CA ASP A 224 22.44 -14.88 -4.53
C ASP A 224 22.27 -14.06 -3.23
N LEU A 225 21.03 -13.90 -2.79
CA LEU A 225 20.72 -13.22 -1.53
C LEU A 225 21.08 -14.05 -0.28
N SER A 226 21.47 -15.32 -0.45
CA SER A 226 21.67 -16.25 0.65
C SER A 226 23.12 -16.33 1.12
N SER A 227 24.08 -16.15 0.19
CA SER A 227 25.50 -16.22 0.49
C SER A 227 26.38 -15.12 -0.14
N ASP A 228 25.85 -14.25 -0.99
CA ASP A 228 26.60 -13.09 -1.47
C ASP A 228 26.79 -12.05 -0.36
N LEU A 229 28.04 -11.67 -0.13
CA LEU A 229 28.40 -10.63 0.82
C LEU A 229 27.94 -9.23 0.39
N ASN A 230 27.67 -9.00 -0.90
CA ASN A 230 27.24 -7.69 -1.40
C ASN A 230 25.72 -7.54 -1.49
N ASN A 231 24.97 -8.64 -1.44
CA ASN A 231 23.50 -8.68 -1.59
C ASN A 231 22.83 -9.49 -0.47
N CYS A 232 23.40 -9.49 0.74
CA CYS A 232 22.99 -10.42 1.78
C CYS A 232 21.58 -10.14 2.30
N GLY A 233 20.64 -11.02 1.99
CA GLY A 233 19.22 -10.95 2.36
C GLY A 233 18.39 -9.92 1.60
N MET A 234 19.02 -9.02 0.84
CA MET A 234 18.39 -8.09 -0.10
C MET A 234 19.47 -7.46 -0.98
N CYS A 235 19.07 -6.96 -2.14
CA CYS A 235 19.95 -6.26 -3.05
C CYS A 235 20.70 -5.08 -2.41
N GLY A 236 22.00 -4.97 -2.72
CA GLY A 236 22.88 -3.91 -2.25
C GLY A 236 23.23 -3.96 -0.75
N ARG A 237 22.71 -4.94 0.01
CA ARG A 237 23.05 -5.10 1.43
C ARG A 237 24.41 -5.77 1.57
N GLN A 238 25.44 -4.92 1.54
CA GLN A 238 26.80 -5.35 1.81
C GLN A 238 27.02 -5.65 3.30
N CYS A 239 27.49 -6.86 3.61
CA CYS A 239 27.98 -7.20 4.93
C CYS A 239 29.37 -6.59 5.16
N VAL A 240 29.50 -5.76 6.20
CA VAL A 240 30.76 -5.13 6.59
C VAL A 240 31.12 -5.56 8.00
N PHE A 241 32.27 -6.23 8.15
CA PHE A 241 32.75 -6.74 9.43
C PHE A 241 33.95 -5.91 9.91
N ARG A 242 33.70 -4.88 10.73
CA ARG A 242 34.78 -4.08 11.30
C ARG A 242 35.68 -4.96 12.18
N ASN A 243 36.99 -4.91 11.95
CA ASN A 243 38.00 -5.68 12.71
C ASN A 243 37.73 -7.20 12.76
N GLY A 244 37.08 -7.76 11.75
CA GLY A 244 36.70 -9.17 11.72
C GLY A 244 36.47 -9.69 10.31
N GLU A 245 36.17 -10.97 10.22
CA GLU A 245 35.72 -11.66 9.02
C GLU A 245 34.32 -12.23 9.28
N GLY A 246 33.55 -12.41 8.21
CA GLY A 246 32.21 -12.95 8.29
C GLY A 246 31.68 -13.44 6.95
N ILE A 247 30.46 -13.96 6.96
CA ILE A 247 29.76 -14.51 5.80
C ILE A 247 28.34 -13.96 5.73
N CYS A 248 27.73 -14.03 4.55
CA CYS A 248 26.28 -14.05 4.47
C CYS A 248 25.81 -15.50 4.67
N ASN A 249 24.96 -15.73 5.66
CA ASN A 249 24.41 -17.05 5.95
C ASN A 249 22.88 -16.96 5.95
N ALA A 250 22.24 -17.57 4.95
CA ALA A 250 20.80 -17.56 4.77
C ALA A 250 20.20 -16.14 4.83
N GLY A 251 20.87 -15.17 4.18
CA GLY A 251 20.42 -13.77 4.13
C GLY A 251 20.75 -12.92 5.37
N ALA A 252 21.55 -13.45 6.30
CA ALA A 252 22.01 -12.73 7.47
C ALA A 252 23.55 -12.62 7.51
N CYS A 253 24.06 -11.40 7.63
CA CYS A 253 25.47 -11.15 7.91
C CYS A 253 25.85 -11.78 9.26
N THR A 254 26.87 -12.64 9.26
CA THR A 254 27.33 -13.34 10.46
C THR A 254 28.83 -13.19 10.58
N ILE A 255 29.32 -12.74 11.75
CA ILE A 255 30.75 -12.72 12.05
C ILE A 255 31.23 -14.16 12.26
N THR A 256 32.28 -14.56 11.57
CA THR A 256 32.93 -15.88 11.73
C THR A 256 34.15 -15.80 12.62
N SER A 257 34.87 -14.68 12.60
CA SER A 257 36.03 -14.46 13.46
C SER A 257 36.35 -12.98 13.65
N CYS A 258 36.92 -12.66 14.81
CA CYS A 258 37.46 -11.33 15.08
C CYS A 258 38.97 -11.31 14.89
N THR A 259 39.47 -10.24 14.29
CA THR A 259 40.91 -10.00 14.16
C THR A 259 41.46 -9.59 15.53
N PRO A 260 42.40 -10.33 16.13
CA PRO A 260 42.98 -9.93 17.41
C PRO A 260 43.60 -8.51 17.32
N PRO A 261 43.44 -7.66 18.36
CA PRO A 261 42.90 -7.96 19.69
C PRO A 261 41.39 -7.73 19.88
N PHE A 262 40.61 -7.64 18.80
CA PHE A 262 39.19 -7.31 18.87
C PHE A 262 38.31 -8.53 19.20
N ASP A 263 37.17 -8.27 19.83
CA ASP A 263 36.13 -9.24 20.18
C ASP A 263 34.75 -8.61 19.93
N ASP A 264 33.75 -9.47 19.68
CA ASP A 264 32.35 -9.10 19.43
C ASP A 264 31.55 -9.25 20.74
N CYS A 265 31.38 -8.16 21.48
CA CYS A 265 30.80 -8.21 22.83
C CYS A 265 29.29 -8.00 22.86
N ASP A 266 28.71 -7.35 21.84
CA ASP A 266 27.26 -7.16 21.72
C ASP A 266 26.58 -8.25 20.88
N ARG A 267 27.36 -9.07 20.15
CA ARG A 267 26.91 -10.11 19.22
C ARG A 267 26.11 -9.54 18.05
N ASP A 268 26.37 -8.29 17.71
CA ASP A 268 25.76 -7.60 16.59
C ASP A 268 26.73 -7.58 15.39
N ALA A 269 26.42 -8.39 14.39
CA ALA A 269 27.23 -8.46 13.18
C ALA A 269 27.32 -7.12 12.43
N SER A 270 26.42 -6.16 12.68
CA SER A 270 26.43 -4.84 12.05
C SER A 270 27.46 -3.88 12.66
N THR A 271 27.87 -4.07 13.92
CA THR A 271 28.90 -3.26 14.59
C THR A 271 30.31 -3.86 14.42
N GLY A 272 30.38 -5.15 14.08
CA GLY A 272 31.63 -5.88 13.87
C GLY A 272 32.24 -6.34 15.19
N CYS A 273 33.57 -6.53 15.20
CA CYS A 273 34.32 -6.79 16.42
C CYS A 273 34.72 -5.45 17.04
N GLU A 274 33.81 -4.91 17.83
CA GLU A 274 33.80 -3.52 18.28
C GLU A 274 34.73 -3.26 19.48
N THR A 275 35.14 -4.30 20.20
CA THR A 275 35.86 -4.17 21.47
C THR A 275 37.33 -4.58 21.38
N ASP A 276 38.27 -3.65 21.61
CA ASP A 276 39.69 -3.98 21.83
C ASP A 276 39.91 -4.58 23.22
N THR A 277 40.06 -5.90 23.30
CA THR A 277 40.27 -6.62 24.56
C THR A 277 41.68 -6.49 25.12
N SER A 278 42.63 -5.93 24.36
CA SER A 278 44.01 -5.76 24.82
C SER A 278 44.20 -4.55 25.73
N ALA A 279 43.33 -3.55 25.60
CA ALA A 279 43.43 -2.25 26.26
C ALA A 279 42.17 -1.85 27.06
N SER A 280 41.01 -2.46 26.78
CA SER A 280 39.77 -2.12 27.48
C SER A 280 39.77 -2.60 28.92
N ALA A 281 39.69 -1.66 29.88
CA ALA A 281 39.58 -1.99 31.31
C ALA A 281 38.26 -2.70 31.67
N SER A 282 37.21 -2.55 30.85
CA SER A 282 35.91 -3.21 31.03
C SER A 282 35.81 -4.58 30.34
N ASN A 283 36.68 -4.86 29.36
CA ASN A 283 36.67 -6.07 28.52
C ASN A 283 38.06 -6.69 28.40
N CYS A 284 38.81 -6.76 29.49
CA CYS A 284 40.23 -7.08 29.44
C CYS A 284 40.49 -8.57 29.17
N GLY A 285 41.00 -8.90 27.98
CA GLY A 285 41.25 -10.27 27.52
C GLY A 285 40.01 -11.07 27.10
N ALA A 286 38.80 -10.56 27.38
CA ALA A 286 37.51 -11.08 26.93
C ALA A 286 36.39 -10.07 27.24
N CYS A 287 35.29 -10.14 26.50
CA CYS A 287 34.08 -9.38 26.77
C CYS A 287 33.58 -9.50 28.22
N GLY A 288 33.24 -8.37 28.84
CA GLY A 288 32.75 -8.27 30.20
C GLY A 288 33.80 -8.52 31.31
N ASN A 289 35.06 -8.82 30.96
CA ASN A 289 36.11 -9.04 31.94
C ASN A 289 36.70 -7.73 32.47
N MET A 290 35.95 -7.09 33.37
CA MET A 290 36.36 -5.83 33.97
C MET A 290 37.48 -6.00 35.00
N CYS A 291 38.50 -5.14 34.96
CA CYS A 291 39.50 -5.02 36.01
C CYS A 291 38.88 -4.41 37.27
N ARG A 292 38.32 -5.26 38.16
CA ARG A 292 37.55 -4.87 39.37
C ARG A 292 38.26 -3.95 40.37
N ASN A 293 39.57 -3.77 40.27
CA ASN A 293 40.33 -2.93 41.19
C ASN A 293 40.72 -1.63 40.46
N PRO A 294 40.40 -0.44 41.00
CA PRO A 294 40.70 0.85 40.34
C PRO A 294 42.19 1.08 40.09
N ASN A 295 43.08 0.35 40.78
CA ASN A 295 44.53 0.40 40.54
C ASN A 295 45.01 -0.64 39.52
N ARG A 296 44.14 -1.18 38.67
CA ARG A 296 44.52 -2.11 37.60
C ARG A 296 44.08 -1.58 36.23
N ALA A 297 45.01 -1.63 35.28
CA ALA A 297 44.77 -1.34 33.87
C ALA A 297 44.79 -2.65 33.07
N CYS A 298 44.20 -2.62 31.87
CA CYS A 298 44.33 -3.71 30.92
C CYS A 298 45.63 -3.55 30.11
N CYS A 299 46.53 -4.52 30.24
CA CYS A 299 47.81 -4.53 29.54
C CYS A 299 47.90 -5.82 28.71
N SER A 300 47.82 -5.70 27.38
CA SER A 300 47.86 -6.83 26.44
C SER A 300 46.88 -7.94 26.82
N GLY A 301 45.66 -7.57 27.23
CA GLY A 301 44.59 -8.51 27.60
C GLY A 301 44.68 -9.09 29.01
N THR A 302 45.54 -8.53 29.88
CA THR A 302 45.66 -8.96 31.28
C THR A 302 45.49 -7.78 32.25
N CYS A 303 44.68 -7.94 33.30
CA CYS A 303 44.52 -6.93 34.35
C CYS A 303 45.76 -6.86 35.26
N GLN A 304 46.59 -5.84 35.08
CA GLN A 304 47.84 -5.63 35.81
C GLN A 304 47.82 -4.30 36.58
N ARG A 305 48.73 -4.10 37.55
CA ARG A 305 48.80 -2.85 38.35
C ARG A 305 49.34 -1.63 37.57
N GLY A 306 49.72 -1.81 36.31
CA GLY A 306 50.22 -0.77 35.41
C GLY A 306 50.75 -1.39 34.12
N CYS A 307 50.70 -0.60 33.04
CA CYS A 307 51.37 -0.80 31.76
C CYS A 307 52.35 0.39 31.61
#